data_AF-A0A139P7M1-F1
#
_entry.id   AF-A0A139P7M1-F1
#
_cell.length_a   1.000
_cell.length_b   1.000
_cell.length_c   1.000
_cell.angle_alpha   90.00
_cell.angle_beta   90.00
_cell.angle_gamma   90.00
#
_symmetry.space_group_name_H-M   'P 1'
#
loop_
_entity.id
_entity.type
_entity.pdbx_description
1 polymer ?
#
loop_
_entity_poly.entity_id
_entity_poly.type
_entity_poly.pdbx_seq_one_letter_code
_entity_poly.pdbx_strand_id
1 'polypeptide(L)'
;MTKIGFMSDLHLDSNQFGAFERQTLQHLLQEQGLEHLHIAGDLSNDFYGISLPFIRELEQVLPVSFNLGNHDMLGLSESEIVAYDFQVQQFGQTKLISFSGWYDYSFVPEKSKEEHLRTKNNFWFDRRLQRDLDDSAITQQLVQRLDALLTSLQGPLIAALHFVPHRDFLYDHPYFQRFNAFLGSQTFHQVFQKHGVQEAVFGHLHHRHQSRKIDGIRYHMRPLGYIREWELTRTFFEDFPQYRISQHYRLHKRYNAVKDLPEFQDYKKKHLAAELRDALTVIEVQ
;
A
#
# COMPACT_ATOMS: atom_id res chain seq x y z
N MET A 1 -4.49 2.06 -25.92
CA MET A 1 -5.03 1.58 -24.64
C MET A 1 -3.94 0.83 -23.93
N THR A 2 -3.45 1.38 -22.81
CA THR A 2 -2.41 0.80 -21.97
C THR A 2 -3.02 0.21 -20.70
N LYS A 3 -2.72 -1.05 -20.37
CA LYS A 3 -3.15 -1.67 -19.10
C LYS A 3 -2.11 -1.49 -18.01
N ILE A 4 -2.45 -0.71 -16.99
CA ILE A 4 -1.57 -0.44 -15.85
C ILE A 4 -2.07 -1.25 -14.65
N GLY A 5 -1.21 -2.12 -14.11
CA GLY A 5 -1.43 -2.80 -12.84
C GLY A 5 -0.93 -2.00 -11.66
N PHE A 6 -1.60 -2.12 -10.52
CA PHE A 6 -1.20 -1.51 -9.26
C PHE A 6 -1.27 -2.52 -8.11
N MET A 7 -0.24 -2.55 -7.29
CA MET A 7 -0.17 -3.35 -6.06
C MET A 7 0.48 -2.54 -4.93
N SER A 8 0.29 -2.95 -3.68
CA SER A 8 0.95 -2.35 -2.52
C SER A 8 1.05 -3.36 -1.37
N ASP A 9 1.85 -3.05 -0.36
CA ASP A 9 1.93 -3.79 0.91
C ASP A 9 2.28 -5.27 0.68
N LEU A 10 3.27 -5.53 -0.20
CA LEU A 10 3.72 -6.88 -0.50
C LEU A 10 4.47 -7.50 0.67
N HIS A 11 5.11 -6.69 1.53
CA HIS A 11 5.83 -7.11 2.75
C HIS A 11 6.65 -8.38 2.53
N LEU A 12 7.52 -8.36 1.52
CA LEU A 12 8.24 -9.51 0.97
C LEU A 12 9.00 -10.30 2.04
N ASP A 13 9.60 -9.59 3.00
CA ASP A 13 10.32 -10.12 4.14
C ASP A 13 9.41 -10.85 5.14
N SER A 14 8.25 -10.27 5.43
CA SER A 14 7.27 -10.81 6.39
C SER A 14 6.42 -11.94 5.81
N ASN A 15 6.18 -11.91 4.50
CA ASN A 15 5.35 -12.87 3.78
C ASN A 15 6.12 -14.08 3.25
N GLN A 16 7.44 -14.14 3.49
CA GLN A 16 8.34 -15.18 2.99
C GLN A 16 8.18 -15.35 1.48
N PHE A 17 8.24 -14.21 0.76
CA PHE A 17 7.94 -14.13 -0.67
C PHE A 17 9.11 -14.69 -1.50
N GLY A 18 9.14 -16.02 -1.61
CA GLY A 18 10.20 -16.80 -2.25
C GLY A 18 10.00 -16.98 -3.75
N ALA A 19 10.77 -17.91 -4.33
CA ALA A 19 10.78 -18.14 -5.77
C ALA A 19 9.39 -18.52 -6.32
N PHE A 20 8.63 -19.35 -5.60
CA PHE A 20 7.30 -19.76 -6.03
C PHE A 20 6.32 -18.57 -6.06
N GLU A 21 6.32 -17.74 -5.02
CA GLU A 21 5.46 -16.55 -4.94
C GLU A 21 5.80 -15.54 -6.05
N ARG A 22 7.10 -15.32 -6.29
CA ARG A 22 7.61 -14.43 -7.35
C ARG A 22 7.19 -14.92 -8.73
N GLN A 23 7.39 -16.20 -9.03
CA GLN A 23 6.97 -16.80 -10.30
C GLN A 23 5.46 -16.74 -10.49
N THR A 24 4.69 -17.01 -9.43
CA THR A 24 3.21 -16.91 -9.46
C THR A 24 2.77 -15.49 -9.79
N LEU A 25 3.40 -14.49 -9.17
CA LEU A 25 3.13 -13.09 -9.47
C LEU A 25 3.49 -12.75 -10.93
N GLN A 26 4.69 -13.09 -11.40
CA GLN A 26 5.11 -12.81 -12.77
C GLN A 26 4.16 -13.44 -13.81
N HIS A 27 3.76 -14.70 -13.59
CA HIS A 27 2.79 -15.37 -14.45
C HIS A 27 1.44 -14.66 -14.45
N LEU A 28 0.95 -14.25 -13.27
CA LEU A 28 -0.29 -13.47 -13.16
C LEU A 28 -0.19 -12.15 -13.93
N LEU A 29 0.90 -11.39 -13.79
CA LEU A 29 1.08 -10.10 -14.49
C LEU A 29 1.03 -10.29 -16.02
N GLN A 30 1.65 -11.36 -16.52
CA GLN A 30 1.61 -11.74 -17.94
C GLN A 30 0.21 -12.20 -18.37
N GLU A 31 -0.46 -13.04 -17.58
CA GLU A 31 -1.83 -13.52 -17.84
C GLU A 31 -2.83 -12.35 -17.94
N GLN A 32 -2.68 -11.33 -17.09
CA GLN A 32 -3.50 -10.12 -17.12
C GLN A 32 -3.20 -9.19 -18.31
N GLY A 33 -2.12 -9.46 -19.06
CA GLY A 33 -1.71 -8.65 -20.20
C GLY A 33 -1.35 -7.22 -19.81
N LEU A 34 -0.70 -7.05 -18.65
CA LEU A 34 -0.28 -5.73 -18.18
C LEU A 34 0.91 -5.21 -18.98
N GLU A 35 0.89 -3.92 -19.27
CA GLU A 35 1.98 -3.22 -19.98
C GLU A 35 2.85 -2.42 -19.01
N HIS A 36 2.36 -2.15 -17.80
CA HIS A 36 3.10 -1.46 -16.75
C HIS A 36 2.60 -1.94 -15.38
N LEU A 37 3.49 -2.02 -14.40
CA LEU A 37 3.15 -2.24 -12.99
C LEU A 37 3.62 -1.06 -12.14
N HIS A 38 2.73 -0.50 -11.33
CA HIS A 38 3.08 0.43 -10.27
C HIS A 38 2.96 -0.21 -8.88
N ILE A 39 3.98 -0.06 -8.04
CA ILE A 39 3.94 -0.55 -6.65
C ILE A 39 3.85 0.63 -5.68
N ALA A 40 2.71 0.77 -5.01
CA ALA A 40 2.39 1.91 -4.15
C ALA A 40 2.87 1.71 -2.70
N GLY A 41 4.14 1.36 -2.55
CA GLY A 41 4.82 1.26 -1.26
C GLY A 41 4.64 -0.06 -0.49
N ASP A 42 5.42 -0.17 0.58
CA ASP A 42 5.50 -1.29 1.51
C ASP A 42 5.89 -2.61 0.83
N LEU A 43 7.01 -2.57 0.12
CA LEU A 43 7.64 -3.77 -0.42
C LEU A 43 8.33 -4.57 0.69
N SER A 44 9.13 -3.93 1.54
CA SER A 44 9.81 -4.60 2.66
C SER A 44 10.42 -3.60 3.65
N ASN A 45 10.96 -4.09 4.78
CA ASN A 45 11.76 -3.28 5.71
C ASN A 45 13.23 -3.09 5.28
N ASP A 46 13.64 -3.62 4.12
CA ASP A 46 15.01 -3.50 3.60
C ASP A 46 14.96 -3.13 2.11
N PHE A 47 14.94 -1.82 1.87
CA PHE A 47 14.77 -1.28 0.52
C PHE A 47 15.88 -1.73 -0.44
N TYR A 48 17.15 -1.68 -0.01
CA TYR A 48 18.28 -2.01 -0.86
C TYR A 48 18.53 -3.51 -0.99
N GLY A 49 18.34 -4.28 0.10
CA GLY A 49 18.61 -5.72 0.12
C GLY A 49 17.46 -6.58 -0.42
N ILE A 50 16.21 -6.10 -0.35
CA ILE A 50 15.02 -6.88 -0.71
C ILE A 50 14.17 -6.18 -1.77
N SER A 51 13.75 -4.93 -1.54
CA SER A 51 12.80 -4.24 -2.43
C SER A 51 13.38 -3.98 -3.82
N LEU A 52 14.56 -3.35 -3.93
CA LEU A 52 15.19 -3.04 -5.22
C LEU A 52 15.54 -4.27 -6.05
N PRO A 53 16.14 -5.35 -5.50
CA PRO A 53 16.35 -6.58 -6.27
C PRO A 53 15.05 -7.18 -6.82
N PHE A 54 13.97 -7.15 -6.03
CA PHE A 54 12.66 -7.61 -6.49
C PHE A 54 12.07 -6.73 -7.60
N ILE A 55 12.19 -5.40 -7.50
CA ILE A 55 11.77 -4.47 -8.57
C ILE A 55 12.53 -4.80 -9.86
N ARG A 56 13.86 -4.94 -9.79
CA ARG A 56 14.69 -5.28 -10.97
C ARG A 56 14.34 -6.63 -11.60
N GLU A 57 13.92 -7.59 -10.79
CA GLU A 57 13.42 -8.89 -11.25
C GLU A 57 12.11 -8.71 -12.04
N LEU A 58 11.16 -7.92 -11.52
CA LEU A 58 9.91 -7.62 -12.22
C LEU A 58 10.11 -6.79 -13.50
N GLU A 59 11.10 -5.89 -13.51
CA GLU A 59 11.48 -5.11 -14.70
C GLU A 59 11.93 -5.99 -15.88
N GLN A 60 12.34 -7.24 -15.64
CA GLN A 60 12.61 -8.21 -16.71
C GLN A 60 11.33 -8.74 -17.40
N VAL A 61 10.16 -8.54 -16.78
CA VAL A 61 8.86 -9.02 -17.27
C VAL A 61 8.08 -7.88 -17.92
N LEU A 62 8.02 -6.72 -17.27
CA LEU A 62 7.32 -5.53 -17.74
C LEU A 62 7.88 -4.27 -17.07
N PRO A 63 7.70 -3.06 -17.65
CA PRO A 63 8.04 -1.80 -16.99
C PRO A 63 7.43 -1.69 -15.58
N VAL A 64 8.26 -1.27 -14.61
CA VAL A 64 7.85 -1.08 -13.22
C VAL A 64 8.13 0.35 -12.77
N SER A 65 7.21 0.92 -12.00
CA SER A 65 7.47 2.12 -11.20
C SER A 65 6.97 1.91 -9.77
N PHE A 66 7.40 2.75 -8.83
CA PHE A 66 7.00 2.64 -7.43
C PHE A 66 7.04 3.99 -6.72
N ASN A 67 6.34 4.07 -5.59
CA ASN A 67 6.63 5.04 -4.52
C ASN A 67 7.00 4.29 -3.25
N LEU A 68 7.62 4.96 -2.29
CA LEU A 68 7.95 4.37 -0.99
C LEU A 68 6.70 4.29 -0.12
N GLY A 69 6.59 3.22 0.67
CA GLY A 69 5.75 3.15 1.87
C GLY A 69 6.57 3.44 3.12
N ASN A 70 5.94 3.43 4.30
CA ASN A 70 6.64 3.69 5.56
C ASN A 70 7.65 2.58 5.90
N HIS A 71 7.39 1.34 5.49
CA HIS A 71 8.33 0.24 5.71
C HIS A 71 9.56 0.36 4.81
N ASP A 72 9.39 0.81 3.56
CA ASP A 72 10.51 1.00 2.62
C ASP A 72 11.47 2.12 3.07
N MET A 73 10.96 3.10 3.83
CA MET A 73 11.77 4.20 4.38
C MET A 73 12.71 3.76 5.50
N LEU A 74 12.56 2.55 6.05
CA LEU A 74 13.39 2.10 7.16
C LEU A 74 14.86 2.01 6.74
N GLY A 75 15.71 2.80 7.41
CA GLY A 75 17.15 2.83 7.15
C GLY A 75 17.58 3.76 6.01
N LEU A 76 16.64 4.43 5.34
CA LEU A 76 16.96 5.49 4.37
C LEU A 76 17.18 6.84 5.07
N SER A 77 18.08 7.65 4.51
CA SER A 77 18.23 9.06 4.89
C SER A 77 17.11 9.93 4.29
N GLU A 78 16.89 11.13 4.84
CA GLU A 78 15.88 12.05 4.32
C GLU A 78 16.13 12.41 2.84
N SER A 79 17.40 12.59 2.43
CA SER A 79 17.74 12.89 1.03
C SER A 79 17.40 11.73 0.09
N GLU A 80 17.56 10.49 0.53
CA GLU A 80 17.15 9.31 -0.24
C GLU A 80 15.63 9.24 -0.36
N ILE A 81 14.90 9.44 0.74
CA ILE A 81 13.42 9.47 0.73
C ILE A 81 12.93 10.53 -0.26
N VAL A 82 13.47 11.75 -0.19
CA VAL A 82 13.11 12.86 -1.09
C VAL A 82 13.45 12.56 -2.55
N ALA A 83 14.54 11.83 -2.82
CA ALA A 83 14.98 11.51 -4.17
C ALA A 83 14.05 10.50 -4.88
N TYR A 84 13.43 9.58 -4.14
CA TYR A 84 12.43 8.66 -4.69
C TYR A 84 11.03 9.28 -4.79
N ASP A 85 10.80 10.41 -4.14
CA ASP A 85 9.46 11.01 -4.05
C ASP A 85 9.09 11.87 -5.26
N PHE A 86 7.80 11.86 -5.62
CA PHE A 86 7.20 12.53 -6.78
C PHE A 86 7.80 12.14 -8.13
N GLN A 87 7.34 11.00 -8.65
CA GLN A 87 7.59 10.56 -10.02
C GLN A 87 6.35 10.82 -10.90
N VAL A 88 6.57 11.07 -12.19
CA VAL A 88 5.49 11.19 -13.18
C VAL A 88 5.76 10.24 -14.34
N GLN A 89 4.85 9.28 -14.51
CA GLN A 89 4.82 8.39 -15.67
C GLN A 89 3.75 8.88 -16.65
N GLN A 90 4.03 8.77 -17.96
CA GLN A 90 3.10 9.21 -19.00
C GLN A 90 2.65 8.03 -19.87
N PHE A 91 1.34 7.89 -20.02
CA PHE A 91 0.68 6.87 -20.82
C PHE A 91 -0.30 7.56 -21.77
N GLY A 92 0.13 7.81 -23.01
CA GLY A 92 -0.62 8.66 -23.94
C GLY A 92 -0.79 10.08 -23.37
N GLN A 93 -2.04 10.49 -23.16
CA GLN A 93 -2.37 11.76 -22.50
C GLN A 93 -2.48 11.65 -20.97
N THR A 94 -2.61 10.43 -20.45
CA THR A 94 -2.79 10.18 -19.02
C THR A 94 -1.45 10.24 -18.30
N LYS A 95 -1.44 10.86 -17.12
CA LYS A 95 -0.26 10.93 -16.26
C LYS A 95 -0.54 10.23 -14.95
N LEU A 96 0.38 9.36 -14.56
CA LEU A 96 0.43 8.76 -13.23
C LEU A 96 1.44 9.53 -12.39
N ILE A 97 0.97 10.14 -11.31
CA ILE A 97 1.79 10.82 -10.32
C ILE A 97 1.92 9.90 -9.13
N SER A 98 3.13 9.55 -8.75
CA SER A 98 3.40 8.69 -7.59
C SER A 98 4.28 9.39 -6.58
N PHE A 99 3.86 9.36 -5.32
CA PHE A 99 4.56 9.97 -4.19
C PHE A 99 4.21 9.19 -2.93
N SER A 100 5.02 9.28 -1.89
CA SER A 100 4.85 8.41 -0.71
C SER A 100 3.57 8.76 0.05
N GLY A 101 3.32 10.05 0.26
CA GLY A 101 2.33 10.55 1.20
C GLY A 101 2.86 10.52 2.64
N TRP A 102 2.05 11.02 3.59
CA TRP A 102 2.32 10.96 5.03
C TRP A 102 1.03 11.21 5.81
N TYR A 103 1.12 11.53 7.10
CA TYR A 103 -0.04 11.86 7.96
C TYR A 103 0.22 13.06 8.86
N ASP A 104 -0.84 13.77 9.23
CA ASP A 104 -0.81 14.99 10.04
C ASP A 104 -1.70 14.89 11.29
N TYR A 105 -2.15 13.69 11.62
CA TYR A 105 -3.11 13.37 12.69
C TYR A 105 -4.53 13.94 12.51
N SER A 106 -4.83 14.56 11.37
CA SER A 106 -6.12 15.23 11.11
C SER A 106 -7.33 14.29 11.13
N PHE A 107 -7.10 12.98 10.99
CA PHE A 107 -8.14 11.96 11.09
C PHE A 107 -8.60 11.65 12.51
N VAL A 108 -7.90 12.17 13.53
CA VAL A 108 -8.26 12.02 14.96
C VAL A 108 -8.07 13.38 15.66
N PRO A 109 -8.86 14.40 15.27
CA PRO A 109 -8.67 15.78 15.70
C PRO A 109 -9.02 16.03 17.17
N GLU A 110 -9.73 15.11 17.82
CA GLU A 110 -10.15 15.21 19.21
C GLU A 110 -9.02 14.98 20.23
N LYS A 111 -7.85 14.53 19.77
CA LYS A 111 -6.67 14.28 20.62
C LYS A 111 -5.58 15.32 20.42
N SER A 112 -4.82 15.58 21.48
CA SER A 112 -3.69 16.51 21.41
C SER A 112 -2.49 15.93 20.63
N LYS A 113 -1.58 16.82 20.17
CA LYS A 113 -0.32 16.41 19.54
C LYS A 113 0.49 15.47 20.44
N GLU A 114 0.54 15.75 21.73
CA GLU A 114 1.26 14.94 22.73
C GLU A 114 0.66 13.54 22.87
N GLU A 115 -0.66 13.41 22.80
CA GLU A 115 -1.33 12.11 22.84
C GLU A 115 -1.05 11.26 21.61
N HIS A 116 -1.00 11.89 20.44
CA HIS A 116 -0.60 11.25 19.18
C HIS A 116 0.85 10.77 19.26
N LEU A 117 1.77 11.63 19.68
CA LEU A 117 3.19 11.28 19.84
C LEU A 117 3.39 10.14 20.85
N ARG A 118 2.69 10.17 21.99
CA ARG A 118 2.72 9.07 22.97
C ARG A 118 2.23 7.76 22.35
N THR A 119 1.18 7.79 21.53
CA THR A 119 0.66 6.60 20.87
C THR A 119 1.64 6.09 19.81
N LYS A 120 2.20 6.98 18.98
CA LYS A 120 3.20 6.67 17.96
C LYS A 120 4.41 5.97 18.58
N ASN A 121 5.00 6.58 19.61
CA ASN A 121 6.21 6.10 20.26
C ASN A 121 6.04 4.75 20.98
N ASN A 122 4.82 4.40 21.41
CA ASN A 122 4.57 3.13 22.07
C ASN A 122 4.21 2.01 21.10
N PHE A 123 3.42 2.32 20.05
CA PHE A 123 2.70 1.29 19.30
C PHE A 123 2.93 1.34 17.79
N TRP A 124 3.20 2.50 17.21
CA TRP A 124 3.27 2.64 15.76
C TRP A 124 4.64 2.29 15.20
N PHE A 125 4.69 1.77 13.98
CA PHE A 125 5.95 1.35 13.33
C PHE A 125 6.87 2.56 13.08
N ASP A 126 6.30 3.68 12.65
CA ASP A 126 7.04 4.85 12.16
C ASP A 126 7.85 5.56 13.25
N ARG A 127 7.71 5.16 14.52
CA ARG A 127 8.64 5.56 15.60
C ARG A 127 10.09 5.14 15.32
N ARG A 128 10.28 4.17 14.42
CA ARG A 128 11.60 3.67 14.00
C ARG A 128 12.24 4.53 12.91
N LEU A 129 11.45 5.38 12.27
CA LEU A 129 11.91 6.22 11.16
C LEU A 129 12.49 7.52 11.73
N GLN A 130 13.63 7.93 11.18
CA GLN A 130 14.24 9.22 11.46
C GLN A 130 13.84 10.16 10.32
N ARG A 131 13.14 11.24 10.66
CA ARG A 131 12.70 12.27 9.72
C ARG A 131 13.14 13.62 10.25
N ASP A 132 13.46 14.55 9.34
CA ASP A 132 14.01 15.86 9.72
C ASP A 132 12.97 16.82 10.29
N LEU A 133 11.69 16.58 9.98
CA LEU A 133 10.55 17.42 10.36
C LEU A 133 9.51 16.61 11.13
N ASP A 134 8.59 17.31 11.81
CA ASP A 134 7.44 16.63 12.42
C ASP A 134 6.41 16.19 11.37
N ASP A 135 5.56 15.23 11.75
CA ASP A 135 4.63 14.57 10.83
C ASP A 135 3.68 15.58 10.11
N SER A 136 3.22 16.61 10.81
CA SER A 136 2.36 17.65 10.21
C SER A 136 3.12 18.54 9.23
N ALA A 137 4.36 18.93 9.55
CA ALA A 137 5.20 19.72 8.66
C ALA A 137 5.60 18.95 7.39
N ILE A 138 5.94 17.66 7.51
CA ILE A 138 6.19 16.77 6.37
C ILE A 138 4.96 16.74 5.46
N THR A 139 3.78 16.45 6.03
CA THR A 139 2.54 16.36 5.26
C THR A 139 2.24 17.67 4.54
N GLN A 140 2.43 18.82 5.21
CA GLN A 140 2.23 20.13 4.60
C GLN A 140 3.18 20.35 3.40
N GLN A 141 4.46 20.01 3.52
CA GLN A 141 5.41 20.14 2.40
C GLN A 141 5.06 19.23 1.22
N LEU A 142 4.66 17.98 1.50
CA LEU A 142 4.20 17.04 0.47
C LEU A 142 2.97 17.57 -0.25
N VAL A 143 1.98 18.10 0.48
CA VAL A 143 0.76 18.69 -0.07
C VAL A 143 1.08 19.90 -0.96
N GLN A 144 1.99 20.78 -0.52
CA GLN A 144 2.42 21.93 -1.32
C GLN A 144 3.13 21.51 -2.61
N ARG A 145 4.04 20.54 -2.54
CA ARG A 145 4.76 20.00 -3.70
C ARG A 145 3.80 19.30 -4.67
N LEU A 146 2.83 18.53 -4.14
CA LEU A 146 1.78 17.90 -4.93
C LEU A 146 0.93 18.94 -5.66
N ASP A 147 0.46 19.97 -4.96
CA ASP A 147 -0.37 21.03 -5.54
C ASP A 147 0.35 21.76 -6.69
N ALA A 148 1.63 22.10 -6.48
CA ALA A 148 2.47 22.74 -7.49
C ALA A 148 2.71 21.82 -8.69
N LEU A 149 3.00 20.53 -8.45
CA LEU A 149 3.19 19.55 -9.51
C LEU A 149 1.92 19.40 -10.34
N LEU A 150 0.77 19.12 -9.72
CA LEU A 150 -0.49 18.92 -10.45
C LEU A 150 -0.92 20.16 -11.23
N THR A 151 -0.65 21.38 -10.72
CA THR A 151 -0.88 22.64 -11.45
C THR A 151 -0.12 22.69 -12.78
N SER A 152 1.08 22.11 -12.83
CA SER A 152 1.92 22.09 -14.05
C SER A 152 1.51 21.02 -15.06
N LEU A 153 0.64 20.09 -14.68
CA LEU A 153 0.25 18.96 -15.52
C LEU A 153 -1.09 19.23 -16.22
N GLN A 154 -1.17 18.75 -17.46
CA GLN A 154 -2.40 18.70 -18.26
C GLN A 154 -2.76 17.27 -18.62
N GLY A 155 -4.04 17.03 -18.94
CA GLY A 155 -4.57 15.72 -19.30
C GLY A 155 -5.15 14.94 -18.11
N PRO A 156 -5.66 13.73 -18.33
CA PRO A 156 -6.14 12.85 -17.26
C PRO A 156 -5.05 12.53 -16.24
N LEU A 157 -5.41 12.54 -14.95
CA LEU A 157 -4.48 12.33 -13.84
C LEU A 157 -4.89 11.11 -13.01
N ILE A 158 -3.91 10.26 -12.73
CA ILE A 158 -3.97 9.17 -11.76
C ILE A 158 -2.98 9.51 -10.63
N ALA A 159 -3.41 9.41 -9.38
CA ALA A 159 -2.53 9.54 -8.23
C ALA A 159 -2.27 8.16 -7.60
N ALA A 160 -1.01 7.84 -7.33
CA ALA A 160 -0.63 6.70 -6.50
C ALA A 160 0.14 7.21 -5.28
N LEU A 161 -0.25 6.72 -4.10
CA LEU A 161 0.41 7.04 -2.85
C LEU A 161 0.28 5.89 -1.87
N HIS A 162 1.14 5.82 -0.87
CA HIS A 162 1.03 4.74 0.11
C HIS A 162 -0.06 5.05 1.17
N PHE A 163 -0.04 6.26 1.75
CA PHE A 163 -0.93 6.66 2.84
C PHE A 163 -2.38 6.95 2.40
N VAL A 164 -3.33 6.86 3.33
CA VAL A 164 -4.76 7.06 3.08
C VAL A 164 -5.10 8.52 2.78
N PRO A 165 -5.65 8.81 1.59
CA PRO A 165 -5.99 10.18 1.22
C PRO A 165 -7.37 10.64 1.71
N HIS A 166 -8.21 9.74 2.22
CA HIS A 166 -9.63 10.02 2.50
C HIS A 166 -10.19 9.31 3.73
N ARG A 167 -10.92 10.04 4.58
CA ARG A 167 -11.46 9.56 5.87
C ARG A 167 -12.41 8.36 5.78
N ASP A 168 -13.08 8.16 4.65
CA ASP A 168 -14.05 7.07 4.48
C ASP A 168 -13.40 5.68 4.51
N PHE A 169 -12.08 5.59 4.37
CA PHE A 169 -11.32 4.33 4.38
C PHE A 169 -10.76 3.98 5.76
N LEU A 170 -10.98 4.82 6.76
CA LEU A 170 -10.44 4.63 8.10
C LEU A 170 -11.11 3.46 8.83
N TYR A 171 -10.45 2.98 9.89
CA TYR A 171 -11.04 1.94 10.74
C TYR A 171 -12.27 2.45 11.46
N ASP A 172 -13.37 1.69 11.32
CA ASP A 172 -14.56 1.80 12.15
C ASP A 172 -14.55 0.74 13.26
N HIS A 173 -13.58 0.85 14.18
CA HIS A 173 -13.51 -0.01 15.35
C HIS A 173 -12.89 0.73 16.55
N PRO A 174 -13.56 0.78 17.72
CA PRO A 174 -13.12 1.61 18.87
C PRO A 174 -11.68 1.38 19.31
N TYR A 175 -11.19 0.13 19.24
CA TYR A 175 -9.80 -0.19 19.59
C TYR A 175 -8.78 0.40 18.60
N PHE A 176 -9.12 0.43 17.31
CA PHE A 176 -8.22 0.84 16.24
C PHE A 176 -8.32 2.32 15.88
N GLN A 177 -9.40 3.01 16.27
CA GLN A 177 -9.63 4.43 15.98
C GLN A 177 -8.45 5.34 16.29
N ARG A 178 -7.73 5.10 17.40
CA ARG A 178 -6.54 5.91 17.74
C ARG A 178 -5.41 5.83 16.71
N PHE A 179 -5.35 4.76 15.93
CA PHE A 179 -4.34 4.58 14.89
C PHE A 179 -4.72 5.28 13.59
N ASN A 180 -5.98 5.71 13.43
CA ASN A 180 -6.40 6.51 12.27
C ASN A 180 -5.57 7.80 12.13
N ALA A 181 -4.99 8.30 13.22
CA ALA A 181 -4.08 9.45 13.24
C ALA A 181 -2.83 9.25 12.36
N PHE A 182 -2.41 8.00 12.13
CA PHE A 182 -1.17 7.66 11.42
C PHE A 182 -1.43 7.06 10.03
N LEU A 183 -2.69 7.08 9.58
CA LEU A 183 -3.08 6.44 8.32
C LEU A 183 -2.92 7.37 7.12
N GLY A 184 -3.03 8.68 7.31
CA GLY A 184 -2.86 9.64 6.22
C GLY A 184 -3.42 11.02 6.57
N SER A 185 -3.86 11.76 5.55
CA SER A 185 -4.46 13.08 5.69
C SER A 185 -5.56 13.34 4.66
N GLN A 186 -6.65 13.98 5.08
CA GLN A 186 -7.73 14.42 4.19
C GLN A 186 -7.26 15.47 3.17
N THR A 187 -6.16 16.17 3.45
CA THR A 187 -5.64 17.23 2.59
C THR A 187 -5.25 16.71 1.20
N PHE A 188 -4.80 15.46 1.09
CA PHE A 188 -4.51 14.84 -0.21
C PHE A 188 -5.76 14.76 -1.09
N HIS A 189 -6.89 14.30 -0.55
CA HIS A 189 -8.15 14.32 -1.30
C HIS A 189 -8.55 15.73 -1.74
N GLN A 190 -8.38 16.74 -0.90
CA GLN A 190 -8.70 18.13 -1.27
C GLN A 190 -7.88 18.61 -2.47
N VAL A 191 -6.58 18.27 -2.50
CA VAL A 191 -5.71 18.56 -3.65
C VAL A 191 -6.13 17.74 -4.88
N PHE A 192 -6.45 16.46 -4.71
CA PHE A 192 -6.93 15.61 -5.81
C PHE A 192 -8.20 16.17 -6.45
N GLN A 193 -9.15 16.61 -5.62
CA GLN A 193 -10.40 17.23 -6.07
C GLN A 193 -10.15 18.56 -6.79
N LYS A 194 -9.29 19.43 -6.23
CA LYS A 194 -8.90 20.71 -6.83
C LYS A 194 -8.36 20.54 -8.26
N HIS A 195 -7.56 19.51 -8.49
CA HIS A 195 -6.89 19.27 -9.78
C HIS A 195 -7.60 18.26 -10.69
N GLY A 196 -8.77 17.76 -10.30
CA GLY A 196 -9.55 16.83 -11.12
C GLY A 196 -8.87 15.48 -11.35
N VAL A 197 -8.16 14.96 -10.33
CA VAL A 197 -7.64 13.58 -10.34
C VAL A 197 -8.82 12.62 -10.52
N GLN A 198 -8.68 11.68 -11.46
CA GLN A 198 -9.79 10.78 -11.82
C GLN A 198 -9.74 9.48 -11.03
N GLU A 199 -8.53 9.00 -10.78
CA GLU A 199 -8.25 7.71 -10.14
C GLU A 199 -7.18 7.90 -9.06
N ALA A 200 -7.38 7.31 -7.88
CA ALA A 200 -6.42 7.34 -6.78
C ALA A 200 -6.20 5.94 -6.21
N VAL A 201 -4.96 5.48 -6.15
CA VAL A 201 -4.57 4.14 -5.69
C VAL A 201 -3.69 4.23 -4.46
N PHE A 202 -4.00 3.48 -3.40
CA PHE A 202 -3.26 3.52 -2.13
C PHE A 202 -3.35 2.23 -1.30
N GLY A 203 -2.53 2.16 -0.24
CA GLY A 203 -2.30 0.95 0.58
C GLY A 203 -2.44 1.18 2.10
N HIS A 204 -1.42 0.72 2.85
CA HIS A 204 -1.15 0.96 4.28
C HIS A 204 -2.04 0.25 5.31
N LEU A 205 -3.37 0.22 5.13
CA LEU A 205 -4.26 -0.35 6.16
C LEU A 205 -4.41 -1.87 6.06
N HIS A 206 -3.88 -2.48 5.00
CA HIS A 206 -3.98 -3.92 4.73
C HIS A 206 -5.43 -4.43 4.62
N HIS A 207 -6.36 -3.53 4.32
CA HIS A 207 -7.76 -3.86 4.10
C HIS A 207 -8.11 -3.64 2.64
N ARG A 208 -8.67 -4.68 2.01
CA ARG A 208 -9.14 -4.57 0.63
C ARG A 208 -10.57 -4.08 0.61
N HIS A 209 -10.81 -3.02 -0.14
CA HIS A 209 -12.13 -2.48 -0.37
C HIS A 209 -12.48 -2.56 -1.86
N GLN A 210 -13.78 -2.67 -2.14
CA GLN A 210 -14.25 -2.42 -3.50
C GLN A 210 -13.98 -0.96 -3.86
N SER A 211 -13.54 -0.75 -5.10
CA SER A 211 -13.29 0.60 -5.59
C SER A 211 -14.58 1.41 -5.57
N ARG A 212 -14.50 2.64 -5.09
CA ARG A 212 -15.67 3.52 -4.94
C ARG A 212 -15.36 4.93 -5.40
N LYS A 213 -16.41 5.64 -5.83
CA LYS A 213 -16.30 7.01 -6.32
C LYS A 213 -16.72 7.98 -5.22
N ILE A 214 -15.85 8.93 -4.89
CA ILE A 214 -16.07 9.99 -3.91
C ILE A 214 -15.71 11.31 -4.59
N ASP A 215 -16.64 12.26 -4.61
CA ASP A 215 -16.47 13.59 -5.21
C ASP A 215 -15.88 13.60 -6.63
N GLY A 216 -16.28 12.62 -7.46
CA GLY A 216 -15.81 12.51 -8.83
C GLY A 216 -14.56 11.65 -9.03
N ILE A 217 -13.87 11.28 -7.95
CA ILE A 217 -12.61 10.54 -7.95
C ILE A 217 -12.89 9.08 -7.61
N ARG A 218 -12.39 8.13 -8.40
CA ARG A 218 -12.46 6.71 -8.07
C ARG A 218 -11.23 6.30 -7.27
N TYR A 219 -11.47 5.72 -6.11
CA TYR A 219 -10.45 5.29 -5.17
C TYR A 219 -10.30 3.77 -5.19
N HIS A 220 -9.07 3.29 -5.20
CA HIS A 220 -8.71 1.87 -5.16
C HIS A 220 -7.79 1.60 -3.97
N MET A 221 -8.15 0.60 -3.20
CA MET A 221 -7.41 0.22 -2.00
C MET A 221 -7.45 -1.30 -1.89
N ARG A 222 -6.42 -1.93 -2.44
CA ARG A 222 -6.32 -3.40 -2.52
C ARG A 222 -4.95 -3.91 -2.08
N PRO A 223 -4.43 -3.47 -0.91
CA PRO A 223 -3.13 -3.92 -0.41
C PRO A 223 -3.10 -5.45 -0.27
N LEU A 224 -1.93 -6.06 -0.52
CA LEU A 224 -1.76 -7.49 -0.26
C LEU A 224 -1.80 -7.75 1.25
N GLY A 225 -1.01 -6.97 2.02
CA GLY A 225 -0.93 -7.05 3.47
C GLY A 225 -0.11 -8.26 3.94
N TYR A 226 -0.20 -8.61 5.22
CA TYR A 226 0.55 -9.75 5.75
C TYR A 226 -0.20 -11.07 5.53
N ILE A 227 0.52 -12.18 5.34
CA ILE A 227 -0.06 -13.51 5.07
C ILE A 227 -1.08 -13.97 6.11
N ARG A 228 -0.93 -13.52 7.35
CA ARG A 228 -1.90 -13.79 8.44
C ARG A 228 -3.25 -13.06 8.28
N GLU A 229 -3.27 -11.98 7.49
CA GLU A 229 -4.42 -11.13 7.14
C GLU A 229 -5.06 -11.53 5.81
N TRP A 230 -4.31 -12.23 4.94
CA TRP A 230 -4.79 -12.68 3.63
C TRP A 230 -6.08 -13.49 3.71
N GLU A 231 -6.91 -13.32 2.69
CA GLU A 231 -8.19 -14.01 2.55
C GLU A 231 -7.97 -15.51 2.43
N LEU A 232 -6.96 -15.93 1.66
CA LEU A 232 -6.45 -17.30 1.58
C LEU A 232 -6.27 -17.94 2.96
N THR A 233 -5.61 -17.24 3.89
CA THR A 233 -5.38 -17.76 5.25
C THR A 233 -6.67 -17.82 6.05
N ARG A 234 -7.59 -16.88 5.85
CA ARG A 234 -8.92 -16.89 6.48
C ARG A 234 -9.72 -18.10 6.01
N THR A 235 -9.83 -18.31 4.69
CA THR A 235 -10.60 -19.40 4.07
C THR A 235 -10.04 -20.78 4.41
N PHE A 236 -8.71 -20.92 4.57
CA PHE A 236 -8.13 -22.19 5.03
C PHE A 236 -8.79 -22.72 6.32
N PHE A 237 -9.12 -21.85 7.28
CA PHE A 237 -9.79 -22.30 8.53
C PHE A 237 -11.29 -22.55 8.36
N GLU A 238 -11.89 -22.15 7.24
CA GLU A 238 -13.26 -22.51 6.87
C GLU A 238 -13.28 -23.93 6.31
N ASP A 239 -12.32 -24.23 5.43
CA ASP A 239 -12.18 -25.54 4.78
C ASP A 239 -11.58 -26.60 5.72
N PHE A 240 -10.70 -26.20 6.63
CA PHE A 240 -10.02 -27.07 7.60
C PHE A 240 -10.31 -26.62 9.05
N PRO A 241 -11.56 -26.73 9.53
CA PRO A 241 -11.97 -26.23 10.84
C PRO A 241 -11.25 -26.92 12.01
N GLN A 242 -10.70 -28.11 11.80
CA GLN A 242 -9.92 -28.85 12.81
C GLN A 242 -8.65 -28.12 13.27
N TYR A 243 -8.10 -27.20 12.46
CA TYR A 243 -6.93 -26.42 12.85
C TYR A 243 -7.27 -25.13 13.60
N ARG A 244 -8.56 -24.83 13.84
CA ARG A 244 -8.96 -23.63 14.59
C ARG A 244 -8.46 -23.72 16.04
N ILE A 245 -7.85 -22.62 16.51
CA ILE A 245 -7.40 -22.45 17.89
C ILE A 245 -8.37 -21.59 18.69
N SER A 246 -8.39 -21.72 20.02
CA SER A 246 -9.25 -20.91 20.90
C SER A 246 -9.02 -19.40 20.76
N GLN A 247 -7.80 -18.98 20.42
CA GLN A 247 -7.41 -17.58 20.22
C GLN A 247 -7.47 -17.17 18.74
N HIS A 248 -8.46 -17.68 18.00
CA HIS A 248 -8.57 -17.48 16.54
C HIS A 248 -8.57 -16.00 16.10
N TYR A 249 -9.09 -15.11 16.95
CA TYR A 249 -9.10 -13.66 16.74
C TYR A 249 -7.70 -13.02 16.73
N ARG A 250 -6.66 -13.72 17.24
CA ARG A 250 -5.26 -13.25 17.21
C ARG A 250 -4.57 -13.76 15.95
N LEU A 251 -4.59 -12.96 14.88
CA LEU A 251 -4.10 -13.33 13.55
C LEU A 251 -2.70 -13.97 13.55
N HIS A 252 -1.76 -13.42 14.32
CA HIS A 252 -0.40 -13.98 14.44
C HIS A 252 -0.39 -15.39 15.04
N LYS A 253 -1.17 -15.65 16.09
CA LYS A 253 -1.26 -17.00 16.69
C LYS A 253 -1.98 -17.97 15.76
N ARG A 254 -3.03 -17.50 15.11
CA ARG A 254 -3.78 -18.25 14.10
C ARG A 254 -2.85 -18.73 12.98
N TYR A 255 -2.11 -17.84 12.34
CA TYR A 255 -1.20 -18.20 11.26
C TYR A 255 -0.06 -19.13 11.72
N ASN A 256 0.57 -18.84 12.87
CA ASN A 256 1.65 -19.70 13.38
C ASN A 256 1.21 -21.13 13.73
N ALA A 257 -0.08 -21.36 13.98
CA ALA A 257 -0.58 -22.71 14.24
C ALA A 257 -0.61 -23.59 12.97
N VAL A 258 -0.60 -22.99 11.78
CA VAL A 258 -0.80 -23.71 10.51
C VAL A 258 0.31 -23.53 9.50
N LYS A 259 1.15 -22.49 9.63
CA LYS A 259 2.14 -22.12 8.61
C LYS A 259 3.10 -23.25 8.21
N ASP A 260 3.43 -24.17 9.10
CA ASP A 260 4.39 -25.25 8.82
C ASP A 260 3.69 -26.58 8.44
N LEU A 261 2.35 -26.59 8.38
CA LEU A 261 1.58 -27.77 7.99
C LEU A 261 1.64 -28.00 6.48
N PRO A 262 1.88 -29.25 6.01
CA PRO A 262 1.81 -29.58 4.59
C PRO A 262 0.49 -29.16 3.95
N GLU A 263 -0.63 -29.35 4.64
CA GLU A 263 -1.97 -29.00 4.16
C GLU A 263 -2.11 -27.50 3.89
N PHE A 264 -1.57 -26.66 4.77
CA PHE A 264 -1.58 -25.21 4.56
C PHE A 264 -0.65 -24.78 3.44
N GLN A 265 0.52 -25.41 3.32
CA GLN A 265 1.48 -25.10 2.25
C GLN A 265 0.93 -25.47 0.86
N ASP A 266 0.27 -26.61 0.73
CA ASP A 266 -0.37 -27.02 -0.52
C ASP A 266 -1.59 -26.16 -0.83
N TYR A 267 -2.38 -25.80 0.19
CA TYR A 267 -3.48 -24.84 0.06
C TYR A 267 -2.96 -23.48 -0.43
N LYS A 268 -1.88 -22.96 0.18
CA LYS A 268 -1.24 -21.71 -0.24
C LYS A 268 -0.86 -21.77 -1.72
N LYS A 269 -0.16 -22.81 -2.16
CA LYS A 269 0.26 -22.96 -3.56
C LYS A 269 -0.93 -22.94 -4.53
N LYS A 270 -2.01 -23.63 -4.17
CA LYS A 270 -3.22 -23.72 -4.99
C LYS A 270 -3.97 -22.38 -5.10
N HIS A 271 -3.99 -21.59 -4.03
CA HIS A 271 -4.84 -20.41 -3.93
C HIS A 271 -4.09 -19.07 -4.07
N LEU A 272 -2.75 -19.07 -4.08
CA LEU A 272 -1.93 -17.85 -4.11
C LEU A 272 -2.22 -16.96 -5.32
N ALA A 273 -2.38 -17.53 -6.52
CA ALA A 273 -2.67 -16.75 -7.72
C ALA A 273 -3.99 -15.97 -7.60
N ALA A 274 -5.00 -16.54 -6.94
CA ALA A 274 -6.26 -15.86 -6.68
C ALA A 274 -6.10 -14.74 -5.64
N GLU A 275 -5.32 -14.97 -4.58
CA GLU A 275 -4.99 -13.96 -3.56
C GLU A 275 -4.27 -12.75 -4.17
N LEU A 276 -3.25 -13.00 -5.00
CA LEU A 276 -2.49 -11.95 -5.69
C LEU A 276 -3.35 -11.19 -6.70
N ARG A 277 -4.22 -11.90 -7.43
CA ARG A 277 -5.17 -11.28 -8.37
C ARG A 277 -6.17 -10.39 -7.65
N ASP A 278 -6.64 -10.81 -6.48
CA ASP A 278 -7.52 -10.00 -5.64
C ASP A 278 -6.80 -8.75 -5.11
N ALA A 279 -5.49 -8.79 -4.87
CA ALA A 279 -4.68 -7.63 -4.48
C ALA A 279 -4.24 -6.74 -5.67
N LEU A 280 -4.50 -7.15 -6.92
CA LEU A 280 -4.13 -6.38 -8.11
C LEU A 280 -5.27 -5.47 -8.54
N THR A 281 -4.99 -4.17 -8.66
CA THR A 281 -5.87 -3.22 -9.34
C THR A 281 -5.41 -3.02 -10.78
N VAL A 282 -6.32 -3.05 -11.75
CA VAL A 282 -5.99 -2.78 -13.17
C VAL A 282 -6.79 -1.58 -13.66
N ILE A 283 -6.08 -0.60 -14.23
CA ILE A 283 -6.67 0.58 -14.86
C ILE A 283 -6.25 0.60 -16.33
N GLU A 284 -7.21 0.69 -17.23
CA GLU A 284 -6.97 0.85 -18.66
C GLU A 284 -7.05 2.33 -19.04
N VAL A 285 -5.99 2.85 -19.64
CA VAL A 285 -5.90 4.25 -20.10
C VAL A 285 -5.78 4.28 -21.61
N GLN A 286 -6.21 5.36 -22.28
CA GLN A 286 -6.18 5.44 -23.75
C GLN A 286 -4.78 5.63 -24.33
#